data_AF-A0AAU6KT68-F1
#
_entry.id   AF-A0AAU6KT68-F1
#
_cell.length_a   1.000
_cell.length_b   1.000
_cell.length_c   1.000
_cell.angle_alpha   90.00
_cell.angle_beta   90.00
_cell.angle_gamma   90.00
#
_symmetry.space_group_name_H-M   'P 1'
#
loop_
_entity.id
_entity.type
_entity.pdbx_description
1 polymer ?
#
loop_
_entity_poly.entity_id
_entity_poly.type
_entity_poly.pdbx_seq_one_letter_code
_entity_poly.pdbx_strand_id
1 'polypeptide(L)'
;MPYAASTAGANRWRASQPALYWKGVRAADTWGAACPQPVTGIAADKVPPLSEDCLNLNIWTGAAGSSRRCPVFVWIYGGRNSAMWASQPVYDGANLAAKAETTFGDRAAEFLALYPAGTDTEAVAQDNNYARDEERVSTFLWGTQFRNTATSSYVANFVATGNPNGRSLPAWPALRTTKPLSMELGDHFTTLPAADSDAKYAFLKDCLQSQTTAY
;
A
#
# COMPACT_ATOMS: atom_id res chain seq x y z
N MET A 1 -4.31 -17.78 3.06
CA MET A 1 -3.88 -18.64 1.92
C MET A 1 -2.38 -18.53 1.71
N PRO A 2 -1.61 -19.64 1.64
CA PRO A 2 -0.18 -19.56 1.33
C PRO A 2 0.03 -19.14 -0.13
N TYR A 3 0.91 -18.19 -0.37
CA TYR A 3 1.31 -17.78 -1.73
C TYR A 3 2.72 -18.27 -2.10
N ALA A 4 3.50 -18.73 -1.12
CA ALA A 4 4.80 -19.35 -1.30
C ALA A 4 5.04 -20.42 -0.22
N ALA A 5 6.09 -21.23 -0.38
CA ALA A 5 6.50 -22.18 0.66
C ALA A 5 7.11 -21.44 1.86
N SER A 6 7.13 -22.11 3.02
CA SER A 6 7.76 -21.61 4.23
C SER A 6 9.20 -21.12 3.96
N THR A 7 9.60 -20.03 4.61
CA THR A 7 10.98 -19.53 4.56
C THR A 7 11.90 -20.25 5.54
N ALA A 8 11.39 -21.22 6.30
CA ALA A 8 12.15 -21.96 7.31
C ALA A 8 13.14 -22.96 6.69
N GLY A 9 14.08 -23.41 7.51
CA GLY A 9 14.97 -24.53 7.18
C GLY A 9 15.83 -24.25 5.94
N ALA A 10 15.78 -25.14 4.95
CA ALA A 10 16.57 -25.04 3.72
C ALA A 10 16.21 -23.83 2.84
N ASN A 11 15.02 -23.25 3.04
CA ASN A 11 14.55 -22.07 2.30
C ASN A 11 15.01 -20.75 2.93
N ARG A 12 15.62 -20.78 4.12
CA ARG A 12 16.06 -19.57 4.80
C ARG A 12 17.13 -18.87 3.97
N TRP A 13 16.96 -17.55 3.78
CA TRP A 13 17.85 -16.70 2.98
C TRP A 13 17.88 -17.02 1.48
N ARG A 14 16.87 -17.72 0.97
CA ARG A 14 16.68 -17.94 -0.46
C ARG A 14 15.48 -17.14 -0.95
N ALA A 15 15.48 -16.87 -2.25
CA ALA A 15 14.29 -16.40 -2.95
C ALA A 15 13.09 -17.31 -2.65
N SER A 16 11.89 -16.73 -2.65
CA SER A 16 10.67 -17.45 -2.32
C SER A 16 10.49 -18.67 -3.23
N GLN A 17 10.17 -19.81 -2.62
CA GLN A 17 9.88 -21.04 -3.36
C GLN A 17 8.38 -21.15 -3.61
N PRO A 18 7.94 -21.78 -4.71
CA PRO A 18 6.52 -21.97 -5.00
C PRO A 18 5.79 -22.61 -3.82
N ALA A 19 4.56 -22.16 -3.54
CA ALA A 19 3.72 -22.79 -2.53
C ALA A 19 3.56 -24.29 -2.82
N LEU A 20 3.58 -25.12 -1.78
CA LEU A 20 3.30 -26.55 -1.92
C LEU A 20 1.91 -26.74 -2.50
N TYR A 21 1.81 -27.57 -3.52
CA TYR A 21 0.52 -28.00 -4.05
C TYR A 21 -0.23 -28.80 -2.98
N TRP A 22 -1.54 -28.57 -2.87
CA TRP A 22 -2.43 -29.41 -2.06
C TRP A 22 -3.52 -30.02 -2.95
N LYS A 23 -3.90 -31.24 -2.62
CA LYS A 23 -5.01 -31.94 -3.27
C LYS A 23 -6.30 -31.65 -2.51
N GLY A 24 -7.36 -31.27 -3.22
CA GLY A 24 -8.69 -31.02 -2.64
C GLY A 24 -8.86 -29.58 -2.13
N VAL A 25 -9.83 -29.40 -1.24
CA VAL A 25 -10.18 -28.09 -0.66
C VAL A 25 -9.34 -27.84 0.58
N ARG A 26 -8.74 -26.65 0.69
CA ARG A 26 -8.04 -26.19 1.88
C ARG A 26 -8.91 -25.16 2.59
N ALA A 27 -9.15 -25.37 3.89
CA ALA A 27 -9.80 -24.37 4.72
C ALA A 27 -8.95 -23.09 4.79
N ALA A 28 -9.61 -21.94 4.66
CA ALA A 28 -8.99 -20.61 4.61
C ALA A 28 -9.78 -19.61 5.47
N ASP A 29 -10.27 -20.09 6.61
CA ASP A 29 -11.15 -19.42 7.57
C ASP A 29 -10.40 -18.94 8.83
N THR A 30 -9.08 -19.05 8.83
CA THR A 30 -8.20 -18.63 9.94
C THR A 30 -7.06 -17.78 9.43
N TRP A 31 -6.60 -16.84 10.28
CA TRP A 31 -5.44 -16.01 9.97
C TRP A 31 -4.15 -16.82 9.93
N GLY A 32 -3.29 -16.48 8.97
CA GLY A 32 -1.93 -17.01 8.95
C GLY A 32 -1.01 -16.36 9.99
N ALA A 33 0.16 -16.97 10.18
CA ALA A 33 1.19 -16.45 11.07
C ALA A 33 1.79 -15.13 10.53
N ALA A 34 2.22 -14.26 11.44
CA ALA A 34 3.08 -13.13 11.09
C ALA A 34 4.54 -13.59 10.95
N CYS A 35 5.30 -12.90 10.10
CA CYS A 35 6.72 -13.19 9.97
C CYS A 35 7.49 -12.86 11.26
N PRO A 36 8.63 -13.53 11.54
CA PRO A 36 9.43 -13.26 12.73
C PRO A 36 9.88 -11.80 12.74
N GLN A 37 9.51 -11.09 13.80
CA GLN A 37 9.72 -9.65 13.93
C GLN A 37 9.70 -9.24 15.41
N PRO A 38 10.33 -8.10 15.78
CA PRO A 38 10.13 -7.50 17.08
C PRO A 38 8.68 -7.05 17.25
N VAL A 39 8.08 -7.37 18.39
CA VAL A 39 6.74 -6.90 18.74
C VAL A 39 6.82 -6.13 20.06
N THR A 40 6.61 -4.82 20.00
CA THR A 40 6.74 -3.91 21.15
C THR A 40 5.48 -3.08 21.31
N GLY A 41 4.97 -2.98 22.53
CA GLY A 41 3.81 -2.13 22.84
C GLY A 41 2.45 -2.72 22.40
N ILE A 42 2.40 -4.00 22.04
CA ILE A 42 1.17 -4.72 21.69
C ILE A 42 1.01 -5.89 22.67
N ALA A 43 -0.19 -6.05 23.24
CA ALA A 43 -0.49 -7.15 24.14
C ALA A 43 -0.38 -8.49 23.41
N ALA A 44 0.20 -9.51 24.07
CA ALA A 44 0.55 -10.79 23.43
C ALA A 44 -0.67 -11.52 22.82
N ASP A 45 -1.86 -11.36 23.40
CA ASP A 45 -3.13 -11.91 22.90
C ASP A 45 -3.63 -11.24 21.60
N LYS A 46 -3.06 -10.09 21.24
CA LYS A 46 -3.37 -9.34 20.01
C LYS A 46 -2.38 -9.60 18.88
N VAL A 47 -1.37 -10.44 19.13
CA VAL A 47 -0.32 -10.77 18.16
C VAL A 47 -0.61 -12.16 17.63
N PRO A 48 -0.71 -12.36 16.30
CA PRO A 48 -0.81 -13.70 15.75
C PRO A 48 0.48 -14.49 16.03
N PRO A 49 0.46 -15.82 15.92
CA PRO A 49 1.68 -16.61 16.03
C PRO A 49 2.78 -16.08 15.11
N LEU A 50 4.00 -15.95 15.62
CA LEU A 50 5.18 -15.63 14.81
C LEU A 50 5.78 -16.93 14.26
N SER A 51 6.00 -16.98 12.95
CA SER A 51 6.55 -18.16 12.29
C SER A 51 7.29 -17.80 11.01
N GLU A 52 8.30 -18.58 10.64
CA GLU A 52 8.89 -18.51 9.29
C GLU A 52 7.98 -19.12 8.20
N ASP A 53 6.90 -19.81 8.59
CA ASP A 53 5.80 -20.15 7.68
C ASP A 53 4.79 -18.99 7.59
N CYS A 54 5.26 -17.82 7.18
CA CYS A 54 4.48 -16.57 7.18
C CYS A 54 4.09 -16.05 5.79
N LEU A 55 4.43 -16.76 4.70
CA LEU A 55 4.14 -16.32 3.34
C LEU A 55 2.69 -16.62 2.95
N ASN A 56 1.77 -15.91 3.60
CA ASN A 56 0.34 -16.02 3.43
C ASN A 56 -0.31 -14.67 3.08
N LEU A 57 -1.47 -14.74 2.43
CA LEU A 57 -2.32 -13.61 2.08
C LEU A 57 -3.77 -13.90 2.45
N ASN A 58 -4.53 -12.82 2.60
CA ASN A 58 -5.96 -12.82 2.86
C ASN A 58 -6.68 -12.30 1.60
N ILE A 59 -7.82 -12.89 1.26
CA ILE A 59 -8.60 -12.53 0.07
C ILE A 59 -10.03 -12.30 0.51
N TRP A 60 -10.56 -11.12 0.22
CA TRP A 60 -11.97 -10.81 0.35
C TRP A 60 -12.52 -10.52 -1.04
N THR A 61 -13.67 -11.09 -1.35
CA THR A 61 -14.34 -10.86 -2.63
C THR A 61 -15.84 -10.92 -2.45
N GLY A 62 -16.52 -9.86 -2.89
CA GLY A 62 -17.96 -9.85 -3.05
C GLY A 62 -18.45 -10.54 -4.33
N ALA A 63 -17.53 -11.06 -5.15
CA ALA A 63 -17.84 -11.76 -6.39
C ALA A 63 -17.73 -13.29 -6.25
N ALA A 64 -17.72 -13.81 -5.02
CA ALA A 64 -17.71 -15.25 -4.78
C ALA A 64 -18.89 -15.93 -5.51
N GLY A 65 -18.60 -16.91 -6.36
CA GLY A 65 -19.63 -17.60 -7.16
C GLY A 65 -20.14 -16.84 -8.39
N SER A 66 -19.61 -15.64 -8.68
CA SER A 66 -19.95 -14.86 -9.87
C SER A 66 -18.88 -15.01 -10.97
N SER A 67 -19.29 -14.94 -12.24
CA SER A 67 -18.37 -14.82 -13.38
C SER A 67 -17.93 -13.38 -13.66
N ARG A 68 -18.40 -12.42 -12.87
CA ARG A 68 -18.08 -11.00 -13.02
C ARG A 68 -16.60 -10.76 -12.72
N ARG A 69 -15.89 -10.11 -13.65
CA ARG A 69 -14.53 -9.61 -13.40
C ARG A 69 -14.60 -8.36 -12.54
N CYS A 70 -13.99 -8.42 -11.35
CA CYS A 70 -13.83 -7.28 -10.47
C CYS A 70 -12.38 -6.74 -10.53
N PRO A 71 -12.18 -5.42 -10.40
CA PRO A 71 -10.86 -4.88 -10.12
C PRO A 71 -10.27 -5.53 -8.86
N VAL A 72 -8.99 -5.87 -8.91
CA VAL A 72 -8.25 -6.42 -7.76
C VAL A 72 -7.45 -5.30 -7.13
N PHE A 73 -7.66 -5.07 -5.84
CA PHE A 73 -6.81 -4.21 -5.03
C PHE A 73 -5.87 -5.11 -4.21
N VAL A 74 -4.58 -4.79 -4.23
CA VAL A 74 -3.56 -5.53 -3.48
C VAL A 74 -2.97 -4.59 -2.44
N TRP A 75 -3.24 -4.86 -1.17
CA TRP A 75 -2.70 -4.10 -0.06
C TRP A 75 -1.41 -4.73 0.46
N ILE A 76 -0.35 -3.93 0.57
CA ILE A 76 0.93 -4.32 1.15
C ILE A 76 1.06 -3.52 2.45
N TYR A 77 1.07 -4.21 3.58
CA TYR A 77 1.19 -3.56 4.89
C TYR A 77 2.54 -2.85 5.05
N GLY A 78 2.58 -1.84 5.92
CA GLY A 78 3.76 -1.03 6.17
C GLY A 78 4.80 -1.70 7.08
N GLY A 79 5.44 -0.92 7.96
CA GLY A 79 6.33 -1.47 8.98
C GLY A 79 7.82 -1.50 8.60
N ARG A 80 8.22 -0.72 7.58
CA ARG A 80 9.64 -0.48 7.22
C ARG A 80 10.43 -1.76 6.93
N ASN A 81 9.77 -2.77 6.37
CA ASN A 81 10.34 -4.11 6.11
C ASN A 81 10.86 -4.84 7.37
N SER A 82 10.40 -4.44 8.56
CA SER A 82 10.87 -5.00 9.83
C SER A 82 9.74 -5.33 10.81
N ALA A 83 8.50 -4.94 10.52
CA ALA A 83 7.36 -5.10 11.40
C ALA A 83 6.02 -5.14 10.64
N MET A 84 4.92 -5.35 11.37
CA MET A 84 3.52 -5.48 10.93
C MET A 84 3.15 -6.83 10.29
N TRP A 85 1.85 -7.05 10.08
CA TRP A 85 1.28 -8.26 9.50
C TRP A 85 -0.10 -8.01 8.86
N ALA A 86 -0.53 -8.90 7.97
CA ALA A 86 -1.73 -8.72 7.14
C ALA A 86 -3.08 -8.96 7.85
N SER A 87 -3.09 -9.56 9.05
CA SER A 87 -4.30 -9.87 9.83
C SER A 87 -4.58 -8.85 10.95
N GLN A 88 -4.05 -7.63 10.86
CA GLN A 88 -4.44 -6.57 11.78
C GLN A 88 -5.90 -6.16 11.53
N PRO A 89 -6.69 -5.81 12.58
CA PRO A 89 -8.10 -5.47 12.42
C PRO A 89 -8.38 -4.34 11.40
N VAL A 90 -7.46 -3.38 11.28
CA VAL A 90 -7.55 -2.28 10.29
C VAL A 90 -7.49 -2.76 8.83
N TYR A 91 -6.97 -3.97 8.59
CA TYR A 91 -6.87 -4.60 7.28
C TYR A 91 -7.93 -5.68 7.05
N ASP A 92 -8.83 -5.92 8.01
CA ASP A 92 -9.90 -6.89 7.85
C ASP A 92 -11.00 -6.34 6.94
N GLY A 93 -10.95 -6.76 5.67
CA GLY A 93 -11.90 -6.36 4.65
C GLY A 93 -13.33 -6.85 4.87
N ALA A 94 -13.61 -7.69 5.88
CA ALA A 94 -14.96 -8.18 6.20
C ALA A 94 -15.74 -7.26 7.16
N ASN A 95 -15.08 -6.35 7.89
CA ASN A 95 -15.63 -5.79 9.13
C ASN A 95 -16.07 -4.31 9.05
N LEU A 96 -16.88 -3.96 8.05
CA LEU A 96 -17.32 -2.57 7.85
C LEU A 96 -18.07 -1.96 9.07
N ALA A 97 -18.95 -2.73 9.71
CA ALA A 97 -19.79 -2.23 10.81
C ALA A 97 -19.01 -1.98 12.11
N ALA A 98 -18.15 -2.93 12.52
CA ALA A 98 -17.31 -2.74 13.70
C ALA A 98 -16.28 -1.61 13.50
N LYS A 99 -15.78 -1.47 12.27
CA LYS A 99 -14.91 -0.36 11.86
C LYS A 99 -15.63 0.99 11.93
N ALA A 100 -16.92 1.04 11.59
CA ALA A 100 -17.72 2.25 11.67
C ALA A 100 -17.85 2.79 13.10
N GLU A 101 -18.22 1.91 14.04
CA GLU A 101 -18.40 2.26 15.46
C GLU A 101 -17.08 2.75 16.09
N THR A 102 -15.99 2.03 15.84
CA THR A 102 -14.67 2.39 16.38
C THR A 102 -14.07 3.66 15.78
N THR A 103 -14.32 3.92 14.49
CA THR A 103 -13.70 5.04 13.76
C THR A 103 -14.52 6.33 13.87
N PHE A 104 -15.86 6.23 13.87
CA PHE A 104 -16.76 7.39 13.75
C PHE A 104 -17.60 7.65 14.99
N GLY A 105 -17.62 6.75 15.98
CA GLY A 105 -18.36 6.92 17.24
C GLY A 105 -19.82 7.33 17.00
N ASP A 106 -20.23 8.48 17.54
CA ASP A 106 -21.60 9.02 17.39
C ASP A 106 -22.04 9.20 15.93
N ARG A 107 -21.11 9.21 14.96
CA ARG A 107 -21.40 9.31 13.52
C ARG A 107 -21.42 7.96 12.81
N ALA A 108 -21.26 6.84 13.50
CA ALA A 108 -21.28 5.51 12.90
C ALA A 108 -22.58 5.22 12.15
N ALA A 109 -23.73 5.65 12.69
CA ALA A 109 -25.02 5.49 12.02
C ALA A 109 -25.11 6.28 10.69
N GLU A 110 -24.53 7.49 10.66
CA GLU A 110 -24.45 8.30 9.43
C GLU A 110 -23.52 7.66 8.40
N PHE A 111 -22.37 7.13 8.84
CA PHE A 111 -21.45 6.40 7.98
C PHE A 111 -22.11 5.15 7.38
N LEU A 112 -22.77 4.33 8.19
CA LEU A 112 -23.44 3.10 7.73
C LEU A 112 -24.62 3.40 6.79
N ALA A 113 -25.27 4.56 6.93
CA ALA A 113 -26.29 5.01 5.99
C ALA A 113 -25.71 5.39 4.60
N LEU A 114 -24.47 5.91 4.56
CA LEU A 114 -23.77 6.26 3.32
C LEU A 114 -23.12 5.04 2.64
N TYR A 115 -22.76 4.03 3.42
CA TYR A 115 -22.12 2.79 2.97
C TYR A 115 -22.97 1.55 3.34
N PRO A 116 -24.21 1.44 2.83
CA PRO A 116 -25.14 0.41 3.27
C PRO A 116 -24.70 -0.98 2.81
N ALA A 117 -24.75 -1.93 3.73
CA ALA A 117 -24.50 -3.34 3.47
C ALA A 117 -25.48 -4.21 4.27
N GLY A 118 -26.21 -5.09 3.58
CA GLY A 118 -27.09 -6.09 4.19
C GLY A 118 -26.49 -7.49 4.22
N THR A 119 -25.33 -7.69 3.57
CA THR A 119 -24.61 -8.96 3.47
C THR A 119 -23.10 -8.75 3.60
N ASP A 120 -22.36 -9.79 3.94
CA ASP A 120 -20.88 -9.74 4.03
C ASP A 120 -20.23 -9.32 2.71
N THR A 121 -20.81 -9.76 1.58
CA THR A 121 -20.37 -9.38 0.24
C THR A 121 -20.51 -7.88 -0.01
N GLU A 122 -21.65 -7.30 0.41
CA GLU A 122 -21.87 -5.87 0.31
C GLU A 122 -20.98 -5.11 1.30
N ALA A 123 -20.74 -5.65 2.49
CA ALA A 123 -19.85 -5.03 3.48
C ALA A 123 -18.42 -4.91 2.97
N VAL A 124 -17.88 -5.96 2.34
CA VAL A 124 -16.58 -5.92 1.66
C VAL A 124 -16.56 -4.88 0.54
N ALA A 125 -17.61 -4.83 -0.28
CA ALA A 125 -17.69 -3.89 -1.40
C ALA A 125 -17.73 -2.43 -0.90
N GLN A 126 -18.47 -2.18 0.17
CA GLN A 126 -18.61 -0.85 0.75
C GLN A 126 -17.38 -0.42 1.55
N ASP A 127 -16.67 -1.33 2.21
CA ASP A 127 -15.38 -1.00 2.85
C ASP A 127 -14.34 -0.54 1.83
N ASN A 128 -14.27 -1.21 0.68
CA ASN A 128 -13.41 -0.79 -0.43
C ASN A 128 -13.81 0.56 -1.02
N ASN A 129 -15.11 0.84 -1.13
CA ASN A 129 -15.60 2.15 -1.57
C ASN A 129 -15.20 3.25 -0.58
N TYR A 130 -15.42 3.00 0.71
CA TYR A 130 -15.03 3.91 1.77
C TYR A 130 -13.54 4.20 1.75
N ALA A 131 -12.68 3.18 1.71
CA ALA A 131 -11.23 3.35 1.68
C ALA A 131 -10.78 4.23 0.50
N ARG A 132 -11.36 4.02 -0.69
CA ARG A 132 -11.07 4.87 -1.86
C ARG A 132 -11.51 6.31 -1.65
N ASP A 133 -12.69 6.53 -1.09
CA ASP A 133 -13.27 7.86 -0.97
C ASP A 133 -12.59 8.66 0.17
N GLU A 134 -12.18 7.98 1.24
CA GLU A 134 -11.35 8.52 2.33
C GLU A 134 -10.00 9.00 1.81
N GLU A 135 -9.27 8.17 1.04
CA GLU A 135 -7.99 8.55 0.44
C GLU A 135 -8.10 9.78 -0.48
N ARG A 136 -9.17 9.85 -1.27
CA ARG A 136 -9.42 11.00 -2.16
C ARG A 136 -9.69 12.27 -1.38
N VAL A 137 -10.54 12.21 -0.37
CA VAL A 137 -10.89 13.35 0.48
C VAL A 137 -9.68 13.77 1.31
N SER A 138 -8.98 12.82 1.91
CA SER A 138 -7.73 13.05 2.67
C SER A 138 -6.67 13.73 1.81
N THR A 139 -6.42 13.23 0.60
CA THR A 139 -5.48 13.85 -0.35
C THR A 139 -5.91 15.26 -0.77
N PHE A 140 -7.20 15.48 -1.02
CA PHE A 140 -7.74 16.80 -1.36
C PHE A 140 -7.63 17.79 -0.19
N LEU A 141 -7.96 17.36 1.03
CA LEU A 141 -7.87 18.18 2.24
C LEU A 141 -6.42 18.48 2.58
N TRP A 142 -5.54 17.48 2.49
CA TRP A 142 -4.09 17.67 2.60
C TRP A 142 -3.60 18.67 1.56
N GLY A 143 -3.92 18.50 0.27
CA GLY A 143 -3.54 19.45 -0.77
C GLY A 143 -4.08 20.86 -0.52
N THR A 144 -5.29 20.98 0.05
CA THR A 144 -5.90 22.26 0.43
C THR A 144 -5.23 22.90 1.63
N GLN A 145 -4.86 22.12 2.64
CA GLN A 145 -4.15 22.60 3.82
C GLN A 145 -2.69 22.91 3.49
N PHE A 146 -2.03 22.07 2.71
CA PHE A 146 -0.66 22.24 2.23
C PHE A 146 -0.50 23.50 1.39
N ARG A 147 -1.51 23.89 0.59
CA ARG A 147 -1.58 25.21 -0.07
C ARG A 147 -1.45 26.38 0.91
N ASN A 148 -1.93 26.19 2.14
CA ASN A 148 -2.01 27.24 3.16
C ASN A 148 -0.86 27.18 4.18
N THR A 149 -0.10 26.09 4.25
CA THR A 149 0.89 25.85 5.31
C THR A 149 2.29 25.46 4.84
N ALA A 150 2.50 25.09 3.57
CA ALA A 150 3.79 24.63 3.08
C ALA A 150 4.26 25.36 1.80
N THR A 151 5.58 25.48 1.68
CA THR A 151 6.31 26.43 0.82
C THR A 151 6.29 26.15 -0.69
N SER A 152 5.76 24.99 -1.14
CA SER A 152 5.82 24.60 -2.56
C SER A 152 4.45 24.53 -3.21
N SER A 153 4.04 25.65 -3.82
CA SER A 153 2.82 25.74 -4.63
C SER A 153 2.79 24.74 -5.79
N TYR A 154 3.93 24.16 -6.20
CA TYR A 154 4.00 23.10 -7.21
C TYR A 154 3.29 21.81 -6.80
N VAL A 155 3.55 21.34 -5.58
CA VAL A 155 2.97 20.09 -5.07
C VAL A 155 1.46 20.24 -4.92
N ALA A 156 1.02 21.38 -4.40
CA ALA A 156 -0.38 21.75 -4.31
C ALA A 156 -1.10 21.74 -5.67
N ASN A 157 -0.53 22.39 -6.69
CA ASN A 157 -1.12 22.44 -8.02
C ASN A 157 -1.20 21.05 -8.66
N PHE A 158 -0.17 20.23 -8.48
CA PHE A 158 -0.12 18.88 -9.04
C PHE A 158 -1.20 17.98 -8.44
N VAL A 159 -1.36 17.98 -7.12
CA VAL A 159 -2.41 17.19 -6.46
C VAL A 159 -3.81 17.63 -6.89
N ALA A 160 -4.04 18.94 -7.04
CA ALA A 160 -5.36 19.47 -7.38
C ALA A 160 -5.72 19.30 -8.87
N THR A 161 -4.75 19.34 -9.78
CA THR A 161 -5.01 19.50 -11.23
C THR A 161 -4.25 18.53 -12.13
N GLY A 162 -3.33 17.72 -11.58
CA GLY A 162 -2.41 16.89 -12.36
C GLY A 162 -1.31 17.68 -13.08
N ASN A 163 -1.23 19.01 -12.89
CA ASN A 163 -0.21 19.89 -13.44
C ASN A 163 0.44 20.69 -12.30
N PRO A 164 1.77 20.60 -12.09
CA PRO A 164 2.42 21.33 -11.00
C PRO A 164 2.48 22.85 -11.25
N ASN A 165 2.27 23.31 -12.49
CA ASN A 165 2.52 24.69 -12.90
C ASN A 165 1.45 25.68 -12.40
N GLY A 166 1.88 26.92 -12.14
CA GLY A 166 1.00 28.03 -11.71
C GLY A 166 1.49 29.38 -12.21
N ARG A 167 0.61 30.39 -12.24
CA ARG A 167 0.85 31.71 -12.89
C ARG A 167 2.04 32.50 -12.33
N SER A 168 2.44 32.24 -11.09
CA SER A 168 3.56 32.88 -10.38
C SER A 168 4.68 31.90 -10.02
N LEU A 169 4.73 30.74 -10.66
CA LEU A 169 5.75 29.72 -10.46
C LEU A 169 6.56 29.53 -11.75
N PRO A 170 7.88 29.33 -11.67
CA PRO A 170 8.66 28.84 -12.81
C PRO A 170 7.99 27.63 -13.47
N ALA A 171 7.91 27.58 -14.79
CA ALA A 171 7.25 26.48 -15.47
C ALA A 171 8.11 25.21 -15.42
N TRP A 172 7.54 24.11 -14.94
CA TRP A 172 8.01 22.74 -15.06
C TRP A 172 7.55 22.20 -16.42
N PRO A 173 8.44 22.11 -17.42
CA PRO A 173 8.08 21.51 -18.68
C PRO A 173 7.80 20.02 -18.46
N ALA A 174 6.76 19.50 -19.13
CA ALA A 174 6.55 18.06 -19.17
C ALA A 174 7.79 17.38 -19.74
N LEU A 175 8.42 16.49 -18.97
CA LEU A 175 9.63 15.81 -19.40
C LEU A 175 9.31 14.92 -20.61
N ARG A 176 9.78 15.32 -21.78
CA ARG A 176 9.77 14.53 -23.03
C ARG A 176 11.20 14.36 -23.51
N THR A 177 12.00 13.64 -22.74
CA THR A 177 13.40 13.36 -23.06
C THR A 177 13.66 11.86 -22.98
N THR A 178 14.54 11.38 -23.87
CA THR A 178 15.08 10.01 -23.83
C THR A 178 16.25 9.87 -22.86
N LYS A 179 16.74 10.97 -22.28
CA LYS A 179 17.83 11.01 -21.29
C LYS A 179 17.31 11.28 -19.87
N PRO A 180 17.80 10.57 -18.84
CA PRO A 180 17.40 10.79 -17.45
C PRO A 180 17.94 12.11 -16.90
N LEU A 181 17.06 12.88 -16.27
CA LEU A 181 17.36 14.16 -15.63
C LEU A 181 16.93 14.10 -14.16
N SER A 182 17.60 14.88 -13.32
CA SER A 182 17.24 15.12 -11.92
C SER A 182 16.77 16.57 -11.76
N MET A 183 15.89 16.81 -10.79
CA MET A 183 15.48 18.16 -10.41
C MET A 183 16.35 18.62 -9.25
N GLU A 184 17.02 19.76 -9.40
CA GLU A 184 17.61 20.45 -8.27
C GLU A 184 16.50 21.16 -7.49
N LEU A 185 16.46 20.95 -6.17
CA LEU A 185 15.53 21.59 -5.25
C LEU A 185 16.37 22.33 -4.19
N GLY A 186 16.34 23.66 -4.20
CA GLY A 186 17.15 24.47 -3.28
C GLY A 186 17.37 25.89 -3.80
N ASP A 187 18.63 26.33 -3.82
CA ASP A 187 19.04 27.65 -4.32
C ASP A 187 18.65 27.88 -5.79
N HIS A 188 18.49 26.77 -6.55
CA HIS A 188 17.92 26.75 -7.88
C HIS A 188 16.80 25.70 -7.98
N PHE A 189 15.77 26.03 -8.78
CA PHE A 189 14.70 25.11 -9.17
C PHE A 189 14.82 24.85 -10.68
N THR A 190 15.78 24.00 -11.05
CA THR A 190 16.08 23.71 -12.46
C THR A 190 16.34 22.22 -12.68
N THR A 191 16.21 21.78 -13.93
CA THR A 191 16.55 20.42 -14.33
C THR A 191 18.05 20.33 -14.62
N LEU A 192 18.67 19.28 -14.11
CA LEU A 192 20.07 18.94 -14.35
C LEU A 192 20.20 17.49 -14.85
N PRO A 193 21.34 17.11 -15.45
CA PRO A 193 21.64 15.71 -15.73
C PRO A 193 21.52 14.84 -14.47
N ALA A 194 21.01 13.61 -14.60
CA ALA A 194 20.85 12.71 -13.45
C ALA A 194 22.20 12.31 -12.79
N ALA A 195 23.31 12.43 -13.54
CA ALA A 195 24.68 12.34 -13.03
C ALA A 195 25.62 13.17 -13.93
N ASP A 196 26.79 13.54 -13.40
CA ASP A 196 27.81 14.32 -14.13
C ASP A 196 28.40 13.60 -15.36
N SER A 197 28.18 12.30 -15.49
CA SER A 197 28.58 11.52 -16.66
C SER A 197 27.72 10.27 -16.83
N ASP A 198 27.50 9.86 -18.08
CA ASP A 198 26.73 8.66 -18.42
C ASP A 198 27.35 7.37 -17.83
N ALA A 199 28.69 7.31 -17.73
CA ALA A 199 29.40 6.16 -17.16
C ALA A 199 29.12 5.97 -15.65
N LYS A 200 29.11 7.06 -14.88
CA LYS A 200 28.76 7.02 -13.44
C LYS A 200 27.30 6.62 -13.24
N TYR A 201 26.40 7.16 -14.05
CA TYR A 201 24.98 6.81 -14.00
C TYR A 201 24.78 5.31 -14.30
N ALA A 202 25.41 4.80 -15.36
CA ALA A 202 25.32 3.39 -15.74
C ALA A 202 25.84 2.46 -14.63
N PHE A 203 27.00 2.77 -14.05
CA PHE A 203 27.58 1.99 -12.96
C PHE A 203 26.68 1.94 -11.72
N LEU A 204 26.16 3.10 -11.27
CA LEU A 204 25.30 3.17 -10.08
C LEU A 204 23.95 2.49 -10.32
N LYS A 205 23.38 2.66 -11.51
CA LYS A 205 22.16 1.99 -11.91
C LYS A 205 22.33 0.46 -11.88
N ASP A 206 23.42 -0.05 -12.45
CA ASP A 206 23.72 -1.49 -12.48
C ASP A 206 23.98 -2.07 -11.07
N CYS A 207 24.70 -1.31 -10.23
CA CYS A 207 24.93 -1.67 -8.83
C CYS A 207 23.62 -1.75 -8.02
N LEU A 208 22.72 -0.79 -8.17
CA LEU A 208 21.43 -0.79 -7.46
C LEU A 208 20.49 -1.89 -7.98
N GLN A 209 20.48 -2.12 -9.30
CA GLN A 209 19.68 -3.18 -9.91
C GLN A 209 20.17 -4.58 -9.54
N SER A 210 21.49 -4.78 -9.44
CA SER A 210 22.07 -6.05 -8.98
C SER A 210 21.86 -6.31 -7.48
N GLN A 211 21.74 -5.26 -6.66
CA GLN A 211 21.37 -5.39 -5.25
C GLN A 211 19.89 -5.77 -5.05
N THR A 212 18.99 -5.33 -5.95
CA THR A 212 17.59 -5.80 -5.94
C THR A 212 17.41 -7.26 -6.38
N THR A 213 18.42 -7.88 -6.98
CA THR A 213 18.43 -9.33 -7.27
C THR A 213 19.08 -10.19 -6.17
N ALA A 214 19.58 -9.56 -5.10
CA ALA A 214 20.25 -10.23 -3.98
C ALA A 214 19.36 -10.42 -2.74
N TYR A 215 18.06 -10.12 -2.85
CA TYR A 215 17.02 -10.38 -1.84
C TYR A 215 15.92 -11.27 -2.41
#